data_AF-A0A8J3QFG8-F1
#
_entry.id   AF-A0A8J3QFG8-F1
#
_cell.length_a   1.000
_cell.length_b   1.000
_cell.length_c   1.000
_cell.angle_alpha   90.00
_cell.angle_beta   90.00
_cell.angle_gamma   90.00
#
_symmetry.space_group_name_H-M   'P 1'
#
loop_
_entity.id
_entity.type
_entity.pdbx_description
1 polymer ?
#
loop_
_entity_poly.entity_id
_entity_poly.type
_entity_poly.pdbx_seq_one_letter_code
_entity_poly.pdbx_strand_id
1 'polypeptide(L)'
;MVSTRAHLIGDGVENPANALALAEAARMFAISCSFRDTRGLAEQLPDLSTVDTAALLGGPGQLIAVDNTPGAESVYRAGLLHDGASVVVGNERRGVRPDVLRAAARTVQIPMPGHGVNTLNVATAAAVALYYLLDANGRRQARAPRPETHRPALLLAAPRDHVEAGSSLRSAAAFGWQTVTVDDREKVWFGTPRPVRNEARAAARSHRNPLRVVPAGDAWSPPPGSRVVICTPDADGPPLHRTELTGAGTVLVLPDGHGWQHPPGAQFARVAVPGEAGRYRLLTGIVLAEAARQLGIRTTAHRPPRRGLSYRSVLDQTTSPDIDLVQQWELAQY
;
A
#
# COMPACT_ATOMS: atom_id res chain seq x y z
N MET A 1 21.96 4.71 -26.53
CA MET A 1 22.15 4.22 -25.14
C MET A 1 20.83 4.40 -24.41
N VAL A 2 20.20 3.29 -24.03
CA VAL A 2 18.97 3.33 -23.22
C VAL A 2 19.38 3.77 -21.82
N SER A 3 19.02 4.99 -21.41
CA SER A 3 19.25 5.44 -20.03
C SER A 3 18.41 4.54 -19.11
N THR A 4 19.06 3.61 -18.40
CA THR A 4 18.42 2.77 -17.39
C THR A 4 18.08 3.63 -16.19
N ARG A 5 16.90 4.26 -16.23
CA ARG A 5 16.42 5.22 -15.22
C ARG A 5 16.49 4.70 -13.79
N ALA A 6 16.21 3.41 -13.56
CA ALA A 6 16.33 2.77 -12.24
C ALA A 6 16.42 1.24 -12.35
N HIS A 7 16.66 0.58 -11.22
CA HIS A 7 16.66 -0.88 -11.07
C HIS A 7 15.85 -1.31 -9.83
N LEU A 8 15.05 -2.37 -9.93
CA LEU A 8 14.31 -2.94 -8.79
C LEU A 8 15.06 -4.15 -8.23
N ILE A 9 15.16 -4.25 -6.90
CA ILE A 9 15.84 -5.35 -6.23
C ILE A 9 14.93 -5.96 -5.15
N GLY A 10 14.72 -7.27 -5.23
CA GLY A 10 14.11 -8.05 -4.15
C GLY A 10 15.17 -8.58 -3.18
N ASP A 11 15.17 -8.11 -1.93
CA ASP A 11 16.12 -8.54 -0.88
C ASP A 11 15.53 -9.67 -0.03
N GLY A 12 15.99 -10.90 -0.25
CA GLY A 12 15.57 -12.06 0.52
C GLY A 12 14.10 -12.44 0.34
N VAL A 13 13.53 -12.21 -0.85
CA VAL A 13 12.19 -12.69 -1.23
C VAL A 13 12.18 -14.21 -1.20
N GLU A 14 11.22 -14.80 -0.49
CA GLU A 14 11.16 -16.27 -0.30
C GLU A 14 10.12 -16.94 -1.20
N ASN A 15 9.06 -16.23 -1.58
CA ASN A 15 7.96 -16.80 -2.36
C ASN A 15 8.15 -16.56 -3.88
N PRO A 16 8.23 -17.62 -4.71
CA PRO A 16 8.31 -17.50 -6.17
C PRO A 16 7.20 -16.63 -6.79
N ALA A 17 5.97 -16.72 -6.28
CA ALA A 17 4.85 -15.92 -6.79
C ALA A 17 5.04 -14.41 -6.53
N ASN A 18 5.73 -14.04 -5.43
CA ASN A 18 6.08 -12.64 -5.18
C ASN A 18 7.27 -12.19 -6.02
N ALA A 19 8.24 -13.07 -6.28
CA ALA A 19 9.36 -12.77 -7.17
C ALA A 19 8.88 -12.48 -8.60
N LEU A 20 8.01 -13.33 -9.16
CA LEU A 20 7.40 -13.10 -10.47
C LEU A 20 6.60 -11.79 -10.50
N ALA A 21 5.83 -11.51 -9.44
CA ALA A 21 5.08 -10.26 -9.32
C ALA A 21 5.96 -9.02 -9.20
N LEU A 22 7.13 -9.13 -8.58
CA LEU A 22 8.12 -8.06 -8.53
C LEU A 22 8.73 -7.80 -9.91
N ALA A 23 9.04 -8.86 -10.66
CA ALA A 23 9.51 -8.71 -12.03
C ALA A 23 8.45 -8.04 -12.92
N GLU A 24 7.17 -8.35 -12.75
CA GLU A 24 6.08 -7.66 -13.44
C GLU A 24 5.94 -6.20 -13.00
N ALA A 25 6.09 -5.90 -11.70
CA ALA A 25 6.12 -4.51 -11.23
C ALA A 25 7.26 -3.73 -11.90
N ALA A 26 8.45 -4.32 -12.06
CA ALA A 26 9.55 -3.71 -12.81
C ALA A 26 9.20 -3.49 -14.29
N ARG A 27 8.55 -4.46 -14.95
CA ARG A 27 8.08 -4.34 -16.34
C ARG A 27 7.07 -3.20 -16.53
N MET A 28 6.18 -2.96 -15.55
CA MET A 28 5.26 -1.81 -15.59
C MET A 28 6.00 -0.49 -15.75
N PHE A 29 7.19 -0.38 -15.17
CA PHE A 29 8.00 0.83 -15.19
C PHE A 29 9.15 0.79 -16.19
N ALA A 30 9.19 -0.22 -17.07
CA ALA A 30 10.25 -0.43 -18.05
C ALA A 30 11.67 -0.43 -17.43
N ILE A 31 11.81 -1.01 -16.23
CA ILE A 31 13.09 -1.19 -15.54
C ILE A 31 13.42 -2.67 -15.35
N SER A 32 14.69 -2.97 -15.11
CA SER A 32 15.13 -4.33 -14.78
C SER A 32 14.87 -4.67 -13.31
N CYS A 33 14.73 -5.96 -13.03
CA CYS A 33 14.58 -6.51 -11.69
C CYS A 33 15.65 -7.56 -11.44
N SER A 34 16.28 -7.53 -10.26
CA SER A 34 17.15 -8.60 -9.78
C SER A 34 16.81 -8.97 -8.34
N PHE A 35 17.40 -10.07 -7.86
CA PHE A 35 17.13 -10.60 -6.53
C PHE A 35 18.41 -10.91 -5.78
N ARG A 36 18.51 -10.39 -4.56
CA ARG A 36 19.51 -10.87 -3.60
C ARG A 36 18.98 -12.15 -2.98
N ASP A 37 19.27 -13.25 -3.67
CA ASP A 37 18.86 -14.57 -3.21
C ASP A 37 19.69 -15.00 -1.98
N THR A 38 18.98 -15.30 -0.90
CA THR A 38 19.59 -15.79 0.35
C THR A 38 18.92 -17.06 0.83
N ARG A 39 17.99 -17.62 0.04
CA ARG A 39 17.05 -18.67 0.46
C ARG A 39 16.78 -19.72 -0.63
N GLY A 40 17.54 -19.72 -1.72
CA GLY A 40 17.39 -20.68 -2.81
C GLY A 40 16.19 -20.36 -3.71
N LEU A 41 15.86 -19.08 -3.87
CA LEU A 41 14.83 -18.65 -4.82
C LEU A 41 15.25 -18.96 -6.27
N ALA A 42 16.52 -18.78 -6.61
CA ALA A 42 17.06 -19.07 -7.93
C ALA A 42 17.04 -20.58 -8.28
N GLU A 43 17.01 -21.46 -7.28
CA GLU A 43 16.83 -22.91 -7.50
C GLU A 43 15.40 -23.23 -7.96
N GLN A 44 14.41 -22.48 -7.48
CA GLN A 44 13.00 -22.64 -7.85
C GLN A 44 12.66 -21.90 -9.16
N LEU A 45 13.40 -20.82 -9.47
CA LEU A 45 13.26 -19.99 -10.65
C LEU A 45 14.62 -19.82 -11.33
N PRO A 46 15.06 -20.77 -12.18
CA PRO A 46 16.41 -20.74 -12.77
C PRO A 46 16.72 -19.50 -13.63
N ASP A 47 15.69 -18.90 -14.24
CA ASP A 47 15.82 -17.70 -15.09
C ASP A 47 15.82 -16.38 -14.29
N LEU A 48 15.85 -16.46 -12.95
CA LEU A 48 15.83 -15.29 -12.08
C LEU A 48 17.18 -14.56 -12.15
N SER A 49 17.14 -13.28 -12.52
CA SER A 49 18.32 -12.42 -12.41
C SER A 49 18.69 -12.21 -10.94
N THR A 50 19.90 -12.58 -10.55
CA THR A 50 20.39 -12.42 -9.17
C THR A 50 21.45 -11.34 -9.06
N VAL A 51 21.59 -10.79 -7.85
CA VAL A 51 22.64 -9.84 -7.49
C VAL A 51 23.27 -10.28 -6.17
N ASP A 52 24.59 -10.32 -6.11
CA ASP A 52 25.29 -10.64 -4.88
C ASP A 52 25.30 -9.45 -3.91
N THR A 53 25.71 -9.70 -2.66
CA THR A 53 25.72 -8.68 -1.61
C THR A 53 26.71 -7.55 -1.90
N ALA A 54 27.89 -7.85 -2.43
CA ALA A 54 28.92 -6.84 -2.69
C ALA A 54 28.49 -5.93 -3.84
N ALA A 55 27.92 -6.49 -4.91
CA ALA A 55 27.37 -5.75 -6.04
C ALA A 55 26.17 -4.88 -5.63
N LEU A 56 25.27 -5.39 -4.78
CA LEU A 56 24.15 -4.62 -4.24
C LEU A 56 24.63 -3.39 -3.45
N LEU A 57 25.56 -3.61 -2.51
CA LEU A 57 25.97 -2.57 -1.55
C LEU A 57 27.02 -1.61 -2.12
N GLY A 58 27.82 -2.06 -3.09
CA GLY A 58 28.89 -1.28 -3.74
C GLY A 58 28.51 -0.71 -5.10
N GLY A 59 27.24 -0.83 -5.52
CA GLY A 59 26.77 -0.34 -6.81
C GLY A 59 26.96 1.18 -6.98
N PRO A 60 27.14 1.67 -8.22
CA PRO A 60 27.43 3.08 -8.49
C PRO A 60 26.24 4.03 -8.29
N GLY A 61 25.01 3.48 -8.22
CA GLY A 61 23.77 4.23 -8.05
C GLY A 61 23.34 4.37 -6.59
N GLN A 62 22.49 5.35 -6.31
CA GLN A 62 21.89 5.46 -4.98
C GLN A 62 20.99 4.26 -4.67
N LEU A 63 21.14 3.72 -3.47
CA LEU A 63 20.31 2.64 -2.96
C LEU A 63 19.15 3.23 -2.14
N ILE A 64 17.92 2.96 -2.55
CA ILE A 64 16.70 3.44 -1.90
C ILE A 64 15.94 2.25 -1.34
N ALA A 65 15.87 2.13 -0.02
CA ALA A 65 15.13 1.06 0.63
C ALA A 65 13.65 1.44 0.79
N VAL A 66 12.75 0.52 0.46
CA VAL A 66 11.30 0.66 0.66
C VAL A 66 10.90 -0.25 1.82
N ASP A 67 10.73 0.34 2.99
CA ASP A 67 10.37 -0.39 4.20
C ASP A 67 9.70 0.52 5.24
N ASN A 68 8.89 -0.06 6.12
CA ASN A 68 8.20 0.65 7.20
C ASN A 68 9.07 0.71 8.46
N THR A 69 10.26 1.31 8.35
CA THR A 69 11.17 1.50 9.48
C THR A 69 10.94 2.84 10.17
N PRO A 70 11.20 2.94 11.49
CA PRO A 70 11.18 4.22 12.18
C PRO A 70 12.06 5.27 11.48
N GLY A 71 11.51 6.46 11.26
CA GLY A 71 12.23 7.56 10.58
C GLY A 71 12.23 7.50 9.05
N ALA A 72 11.68 6.45 8.43
CA ALA A 72 11.54 6.40 6.97
C ALA A 72 10.70 7.57 6.44
N GLU A 73 11.14 8.16 5.33
CA GLU A 73 10.43 9.26 4.69
C GLU A 73 9.16 8.74 3.98
N SER A 74 8.08 9.53 3.95
CA SER A 74 6.93 9.18 3.11
C SER A 74 7.32 9.17 1.63
N VAL A 75 6.98 8.08 0.93
CA VAL A 75 7.18 7.97 -0.53
C VAL A 75 6.52 9.12 -1.31
N TYR A 76 5.42 9.69 -0.79
CA TYR A 76 4.73 10.83 -1.39
C TYR A 76 5.57 12.12 -1.43
N ARG A 77 6.64 12.18 -0.62
CA ARG A 77 7.55 13.34 -0.49
C ARG A 77 8.97 13.05 -0.94
N ALA A 78 9.29 11.78 -1.21
CA ALA A 78 10.64 11.33 -1.49
C ALA A 78 11.26 11.96 -2.76
N GLY A 79 10.47 12.57 -3.64
CA GLY A 79 11.00 13.12 -4.89
C GLY A 79 11.43 12.03 -5.86
N LEU A 80 11.83 12.45 -7.07
CA LEU A 80 12.18 11.52 -8.14
C LEU A 80 13.55 10.88 -7.90
N LEU A 81 13.71 9.66 -8.41
CA LEU A 81 14.99 8.96 -8.44
C LEU A 81 15.96 9.65 -9.39
N HIS A 82 17.23 9.56 -9.03
CA HIS A 82 18.32 9.84 -9.95
C HIS A 82 18.48 8.67 -10.92
N ASP A 83 18.94 8.98 -12.13
CA ASP A 83 19.28 7.96 -13.12
C ASP A 83 20.28 6.94 -12.53
N GLY A 84 19.98 5.66 -12.72
CA GLY A 84 20.80 4.56 -12.22
C GLY A 84 20.58 4.20 -10.74
N ALA A 85 19.59 4.78 -10.06
CA ALA A 85 19.24 4.40 -8.69
C ALA A 85 18.64 2.99 -8.60
N SER A 86 18.92 2.30 -7.49
CA SER A 86 18.36 1.00 -7.16
C SER A 86 17.30 1.14 -6.08
N VAL A 87 16.09 0.63 -6.32
CA VAL A 87 15.01 0.55 -5.34
C VAL A 87 14.98 -0.87 -4.78
N VAL A 88 15.08 -1.00 -3.46
CA VAL A 88 15.07 -2.30 -2.79
C VAL A 88 13.79 -2.49 -1.99
N VAL A 89 13.13 -3.63 -2.17
CA VAL A 89 12.06 -4.11 -1.29
C VAL A 89 12.50 -5.39 -0.61
N GLY A 90 12.02 -5.60 0.62
CA GLY A 90 12.49 -6.69 1.46
C GLY A 90 11.61 -7.93 1.48
N ASN A 91 12.02 -8.88 2.30
CA ASN A 91 11.29 -10.11 2.60
C ASN A 91 9.89 -9.81 3.17
N GLU A 92 8.92 -10.66 2.84
CA GLU A 92 7.51 -10.50 3.20
C GLU A 92 7.24 -10.45 4.70
N ARG A 93 8.11 -11.05 5.51
CA ARG A 93 7.99 -11.13 6.97
C ARG A 93 9.01 -10.25 7.69
N ARG A 94 10.22 -10.14 7.13
CA ARG A 94 11.37 -9.53 7.80
C ARG A 94 11.72 -8.14 7.28
N GLY A 95 11.09 -7.70 6.19
CA GLY A 95 11.45 -6.45 5.53
C GLY A 95 12.85 -6.51 4.91
N VAL A 96 13.41 -5.33 4.68
CA VAL A 96 14.74 -5.13 4.12
C VAL A 96 15.78 -5.44 5.19
N ARG A 97 16.85 -6.16 4.82
CA ARG A 97 17.86 -6.58 5.80
C ARG A 97 18.62 -5.37 6.39
N PRO A 98 19.10 -5.46 7.65
CA PRO A 98 19.77 -4.35 8.31
C PRO A 98 21.03 -3.82 7.60
N ASP A 99 21.77 -4.67 6.90
CA ASP A 99 22.94 -4.27 6.11
C ASP A 99 22.56 -3.40 4.90
N VAL A 100 21.48 -3.78 4.20
CA VAL A 100 20.92 -3.00 3.09
C VAL A 100 20.36 -1.68 3.61
N LEU A 101 19.63 -1.68 4.73
CA LEU A 101 19.12 -0.45 5.35
C LEU A 101 20.24 0.52 5.76
N ARG A 102 21.37 0.02 6.25
CA ARG A 102 22.53 0.87 6.59
C ARG A 102 23.24 1.45 5.36
N ALA A 103 23.24 0.72 4.25
CA ALA A 103 23.84 1.18 3.00
C ALA A 103 22.90 2.07 2.17
N ALA A 104 21.59 1.99 2.43
CA ALA A 104 20.61 2.80 1.73
C ALA A 104 20.88 4.29 1.93
N ALA A 105 21.01 5.03 0.83
CA ALA A 105 21.11 6.48 0.87
C ALA A 105 19.86 7.08 1.52
N ARG A 106 18.70 6.45 1.30
CA ARG A 106 17.41 6.84 1.85
C ARG A 106 16.53 5.63 2.09
N THR A 107 15.70 5.72 3.12
CA THR A 107 14.61 4.76 3.36
C THR A 107 13.28 5.47 3.22
N VAL A 108 12.40 4.92 2.40
CA VAL A 108 11.06 5.43 2.17
C VAL A 108 10.02 4.41 2.64
N GLN A 109 8.90 4.91 3.14
CA GLN A 109 7.75 4.12 3.53
C GLN A 109 6.50 4.56 2.76
N ILE A 110 5.57 3.64 2.58
CA ILE A 110 4.24 3.91 2.05
C ILE A 110 3.30 4.18 3.23
N PRO A 111 2.78 5.40 3.41
CA PRO A 111 1.86 5.67 4.50
C PRO A 111 0.56 4.86 4.35
N MET A 112 0.29 3.99 5.32
CA MET A 112 -0.89 3.13 5.39
C MET A 112 -1.76 3.54 6.59
N PRO A 113 -2.78 4.40 6.40
CA PRO A 113 -3.63 4.88 7.49
C PRO A 113 -4.63 3.84 8.02
N GLY A 114 -4.65 2.64 7.47
CA GLY A 114 -5.55 1.56 7.89
C GLY A 114 -5.30 1.07 9.31
N HIS A 115 -6.38 0.68 9.99
CA HIS A 115 -6.30 0.04 11.29
C HIS A 115 -6.15 -1.48 11.14
N GLY A 116 -5.12 -2.06 11.76
CA GLY A 116 -4.94 -3.52 11.83
C GLY A 116 -4.30 -4.17 10.59
N VAL A 117 -4.14 -3.44 9.49
CA VAL A 117 -3.34 -3.85 8.32
C VAL A 117 -2.32 -2.77 8.03
N ASN A 118 -1.06 -3.05 8.27
CA ASN A 118 0.06 -2.11 8.17
C ASN A 118 1.13 -2.58 7.17
N THR A 119 0.77 -3.51 6.28
CA THR A 119 1.64 -4.03 5.23
C THR A 119 0.87 -4.24 3.93
N LEU A 120 1.55 -4.05 2.82
CA LEU A 120 1.09 -4.44 1.50
C LEU A 120 1.71 -5.79 1.11
N ASN A 121 1.23 -6.39 0.03
CA ASN A 121 2.04 -7.38 -0.69
C ASN A 121 3.33 -6.70 -1.18
N VAL A 122 4.47 -7.40 -1.15
CA VAL A 122 5.78 -6.82 -1.50
C VAL A 122 5.84 -6.27 -2.93
N ALA A 123 5.23 -6.96 -3.90
CA ALA A 123 5.16 -6.48 -5.27
C ALA A 123 4.25 -5.26 -5.40
N THR A 124 3.13 -5.24 -4.67
CA THR A 124 2.27 -4.05 -4.59
C THR A 124 3.01 -2.87 -3.96
N ALA A 125 3.81 -3.10 -2.91
CA ALA A 125 4.65 -2.07 -2.31
C ALA A 125 5.69 -1.54 -3.31
N ALA A 126 6.36 -2.42 -4.06
CA ALA A 126 7.27 -2.02 -5.13
C ALA A 126 6.56 -1.17 -6.18
N ALA A 127 5.40 -1.60 -6.69
CA ALA A 127 4.66 -0.87 -7.71
C ALA A 127 4.23 0.53 -7.24
N VAL A 128 3.73 0.65 -6.00
CA VAL A 128 3.41 1.95 -5.40
C VAL A 128 4.68 2.79 -5.27
N ALA A 129 5.77 2.23 -4.76
CA ALA A 129 7.02 2.96 -4.58
C ALA A 129 7.56 3.50 -5.91
N LEU A 130 7.68 2.64 -6.90
CA LEU A 130 8.15 2.99 -8.24
C LEU A 130 7.26 4.05 -8.90
N TYR A 131 5.94 3.96 -8.75
CA TYR A 131 5.02 4.97 -9.28
C TYR A 131 5.35 6.39 -8.78
N TYR A 132 5.62 6.52 -7.47
CA TYR A 132 5.96 7.81 -6.88
C TYR A 132 7.40 8.24 -7.14
N LEU A 133 8.32 7.28 -7.12
CA LEU A 133 9.75 7.53 -7.24
C LEU A 133 10.19 7.82 -8.69
N LEU A 134 9.45 7.35 -9.70
CA LEU A 134 9.81 7.53 -11.11
C LEU A 134 9.00 8.60 -11.86
N ASP A 135 7.73 8.81 -11.51
CA ASP A 135 6.83 9.62 -12.34
C ASP A 135 6.01 10.65 -11.54
N ALA A 136 5.62 10.34 -10.31
CA ALA A 136 4.82 11.27 -9.52
C ALA A 136 5.68 12.34 -8.85
N ASN A 137 5.90 13.47 -9.54
CA ASN A 137 6.45 14.70 -8.98
C ASN A 137 5.92 14.94 -7.55
N GLY A 138 6.78 14.71 -6.54
CA GLY A 138 6.44 14.59 -5.13
C GLY A 138 5.27 15.47 -4.69
N ARG A 139 4.09 14.86 -4.51
CA ARG A 139 2.88 15.58 -4.11
C ARG A 139 2.67 15.42 -2.63
N ARG A 140 2.66 16.55 -1.92
CA ARG A 140 2.37 16.56 -0.48
C ARG A 140 1.05 15.84 -0.22
N GLN A 141 1.09 14.87 0.67
CA GLN A 141 -0.12 14.26 1.23
C GLN A 141 -0.98 15.37 1.85
N ALA A 142 -2.29 15.34 1.56
CA ALA A 142 -3.22 16.31 2.08
C ALA A 142 -3.28 16.24 3.62
N ARG A 143 -3.79 17.30 4.23
CA ARG A 143 -4.07 17.37 5.67
C ARG A 143 -5.53 17.74 5.82
N ALA A 144 -6.31 16.84 6.40
CA ALA A 144 -7.74 17.04 6.60
C ALA A 144 -8.11 16.75 8.06
N PRO A 145 -9.08 17.47 8.65
CA PRO A 145 -9.53 17.20 10.02
C PRO A 145 -10.30 15.87 10.13
N ARG A 146 -10.96 15.47 9.05
CA ARG A 146 -11.78 14.25 8.92
C ARG A 146 -11.58 13.61 7.54
N PRO A 147 -10.41 13.02 7.26
CA PRO A 147 -10.14 12.37 5.97
C PRO A 147 -11.18 11.27 5.66
N GLU A 148 -11.71 10.61 6.68
CA GLU A 148 -12.70 9.55 6.57
C GLU A 148 -14.03 10.00 5.91
N THR A 149 -14.44 11.27 6.05
CA THR A 149 -15.71 11.74 5.49
C THR A 149 -15.64 11.98 3.98
N HIS A 150 -14.44 12.04 3.42
CA HIS A 150 -14.20 12.26 1.99
C HIS A 150 -13.72 10.98 1.30
N ARG A 151 -13.66 9.86 2.03
CA ARG A 151 -13.23 8.57 1.49
C ARG A 151 -14.26 8.10 0.47
N PRO A 152 -13.85 7.87 -0.79
CA PRO A 152 -14.77 7.38 -1.80
C PRO A 152 -15.18 5.93 -1.49
N ALA A 153 -16.39 5.56 -1.90
CA ALA A 153 -16.75 4.15 -1.96
C ALA A 153 -15.83 3.44 -2.96
N LEU A 154 -15.53 2.16 -2.72
CA LEU A 154 -14.64 1.38 -3.57
C LEU A 154 -15.37 0.19 -4.18
N LEU A 155 -15.30 0.07 -5.50
CA LEU A 155 -15.72 -1.08 -6.28
C LEU A 155 -14.49 -1.75 -6.91
N LEU A 156 -14.25 -3.01 -6.56
CA LEU A 156 -13.38 -3.91 -7.33
C LEU A 156 -14.25 -4.59 -8.40
N ALA A 157 -14.03 -4.23 -9.66
CA ALA A 157 -14.89 -4.57 -10.77
C ALA A 157 -14.37 -5.80 -11.54
N ALA A 158 -15.11 -6.91 -11.42
CA ALA A 158 -14.86 -8.18 -12.13
C ALA A 158 -13.42 -8.73 -11.99
N PRO A 159 -12.84 -8.82 -10.77
CA PRO A 159 -11.53 -9.43 -10.60
C PRO A 159 -11.53 -10.87 -11.14
N ARG A 160 -10.52 -11.23 -11.93
CA ARG A 160 -10.44 -12.52 -12.65
C ARG A 160 -9.60 -13.57 -11.94
N ASP A 161 -8.80 -13.14 -10.97
CA ASP A 161 -7.95 -14.02 -10.16
C ASP A 161 -8.18 -13.77 -8.67
N HIS A 162 -8.24 -14.85 -7.88
CA HIS A 162 -8.57 -14.81 -6.46
C HIS A 162 -7.42 -14.30 -5.59
N VAL A 163 -6.17 -14.51 -5.99
CA VAL A 163 -4.98 -13.96 -5.31
C VAL A 163 -4.89 -12.46 -5.58
N GLU A 164 -5.15 -12.03 -6.81
CA GLU A 164 -5.22 -10.62 -7.19
C GLU A 164 -6.34 -9.90 -6.43
N ALA A 165 -7.54 -10.50 -6.35
CA ALA A 165 -8.65 -9.99 -5.56
C ALA A 165 -8.28 -9.88 -4.07
N GLY A 166 -7.71 -10.94 -3.49
CA GLY A 166 -7.30 -10.98 -2.09
C GLY A 166 -6.25 -9.93 -1.75
N SER A 167 -5.21 -9.79 -2.59
CA SER A 167 -4.14 -8.79 -2.42
C SER A 167 -4.66 -7.35 -2.58
N SER A 168 -5.63 -7.14 -3.48
CA SER A 168 -6.31 -5.85 -3.65
C SER A 168 -7.12 -5.46 -2.42
N LEU A 169 -7.84 -6.41 -1.82
CA LEU A 169 -8.56 -6.19 -0.56
C LEU A 169 -7.62 -5.92 0.62
N ARG A 170 -6.45 -6.58 0.68
CA ARG A 170 -5.39 -6.23 1.65
C ARG A 170 -4.97 -4.77 1.49
N SER A 171 -4.74 -4.32 0.26
CA SER A 171 -4.35 -2.94 -0.05
C SER A 171 -5.44 -1.95 0.37
N ALA A 172 -6.71 -2.25 0.08
CA ALA A 172 -7.84 -1.42 0.52
C ALA A 172 -7.87 -1.26 2.05
N ALA A 173 -7.71 -2.36 2.78
CA ALA A 173 -7.64 -2.32 4.24
C ALA A 173 -6.43 -1.51 4.74
N ALA A 174 -5.24 -1.72 4.16
CA ALA A 174 -4.02 -1.01 4.50
C ALA A 174 -4.13 0.51 4.28
N PHE A 175 -4.84 0.92 3.23
CA PHE A 175 -5.10 2.33 2.94
C PHE A 175 -6.35 2.91 3.63
N GLY A 176 -6.96 2.14 4.54
CA GLY A 176 -8.00 2.61 5.45
C GLY A 176 -9.43 2.53 4.93
N TRP A 177 -9.69 1.79 3.84
CA TRP A 177 -11.06 1.38 3.53
C TRP A 177 -11.54 0.36 4.56
N GLN A 178 -12.79 0.53 4.97
CA GLN A 178 -13.48 -0.38 5.90
C GLN A 178 -14.51 -1.24 5.20
N THR A 179 -15.01 -0.78 4.06
CA THR A 179 -15.95 -1.52 3.21
C THR A 179 -15.48 -1.45 1.76
N VAL A 180 -15.53 -2.59 1.07
CA VAL A 180 -15.27 -2.71 -0.37
C VAL A 180 -16.39 -3.51 -1.01
N THR A 181 -16.94 -2.97 -2.09
CA THR A 181 -17.86 -3.69 -2.96
C THR A 181 -17.06 -4.47 -4.00
N VAL A 182 -17.45 -5.72 -4.25
CA VAL A 182 -16.82 -6.58 -5.26
C VAL A 182 -17.89 -7.07 -6.23
N ASP A 183 -17.71 -6.75 -7.51
CA ASP A 183 -18.43 -7.35 -8.62
C ASP A 183 -17.81 -8.72 -8.90
N ASP A 184 -18.27 -9.74 -8.19
CA ASP A 184 -17.73 -11.10 -8.22
C ASP A 184 -18.37 -11.97 -9.33
N ARG A 185 -18.57 -11.40 -10.52
CA ARG A 185 -19.15 -12.13 -11.66
C ARG A 185 -18.27 -13.33 -12.09
N GLU A 186 -16.96 -13.18 -11.96
CA GLU A 186 -15.96 -14.22 -12.25
C GLU A 186 -15.83 -15.27 -11.11
N LYS A 187 -16.61 -15.13 -10.03
CA LYS A 187 -16.68 -16.09 -8.91
C LYS A 187 -15.32 -16.38 -8.26
N VAL A 188 -14.47 -15.35 -8.12
CA VAL A 188 -13.13 -15.47 -7.52
C VAL A 188 -13.13 -15.25 -6.01
N TRP A 189 -14.23 -14.74 -5.43
CA TRP A 189 -14.28 -14.38 -4.01
C TRP A 189 -15.41 -15.05 -3.21
N PHE A 190 -16.67 -14.85 -3.60
CA PHE A 190 -17.85 -15.40 -2.93
C PHE A 190 -18.24 -16.76 -3.50
N GLY A 191 -18.18 -16.91 -4.83
CA GLY A 191 -18.59 -18.12 -5.54
C GLY A 191 -17.53 -19.22 -5.66
N THR A 192 -16.36 -19.06 -5.03
CA THR A 192 -15.19 -19.91 -5.30
C THR A 192 -15.11 -21.17 -4.40
N PRO A 193 -14.55 -22.30 -4.89
CA PRO A 193 -14.32 -23.50 -4.09
C PRO A 193 -13.48 -23.24 -2.82
N ARG A 194 -13.64 -24.08 -1.79
CA ARG A 194 -12.99 -23.87 -0.48
C ARG A 194 -11.46 -23.69 -0.55
N PRO A 195 -10.68 -24.46 -1.32
CA PRO A 195 -9.22 -24.27 -1.40
C PRO A 195 -8.84 -22.90 -1.96
N VAL A 196 -9.45 -22.52 -3.08
CA VAL A 196 -9.26 -21.22 -3.76
C VAL A 196 -9.66 -20.07 -2.84
N ARG A 197 -10.78 -20.23 -2.13
CA ARG A 197 -11.23 -19.26 -1.12
C ARG A 197 -10.21 -19.08 -0.01
N ASN A 198 -9.62 -20.16 0.49
CA ASN A 198 -8.63 -20.07 1.56
C ASN A 198 -7.39 -19.31 1.10
N GLU A 199 -6.94 -19.54 -0.13
CA GLU A 199 -5.81 -18.83 -0.73
C GLU A 199 -6.12 -17.35 -0.92
N ALA A 200 -7.30 -17.01 -1.48
CA ALA A 200 -7.78 -15.63 -1.62
C ALA A 200 -7.80 -14.90 -0.26
N ARG A 201 -8.29 -15.59 0.78
CA ARG A 201 -8.34 -15.06 2.15
C ARG A 201 -6.96 -14.94 2.77
N ALA A 202 -6.02 -15.84 2.45
CA ALA A 202 -4.64 -15.71 2.87
C ALA A 202 -3.98 -14.49 2.22
N ALA A 203 -4.20 -14.27 0.91
CA ALA A 203 -3.76 -13.06 0.21
C ALA A 203 -4.38 -11.78 0.83
N ALA A 204 -5.61 -11.84 1.35
CA ALA A 204 -6.25 -10.72 2.03
C ALA A 204 -5.83 -10.50 3.50
N ARG A 205 -5.20 -11.49 4.18
CA ARG A 205 -4.91 -11.45 5.62
C ARG A 205 -3.41 -11.41 5.91
N SER A 206 -2.93 -10.44 6.69
CA SER A 206 -1.64 -10.53 7.42
C SER A 206 -1.88 -10.91 8.89
N HIS A 207 -2.90 -10.33 9.53
CA HIS A 207 -3.56 -10.78 10.76
C HIS A 207 -4.86 -9.98 10.90
N ARG A 208 -6.01 -10.58 11.23
CA ARG A 208 -7.33 -9.91 11.42
C ARG A 208 -7.58 -8.68 10.51
N ASN A 209 -7.90 -8.92 9.23
CA ASN A 209 -8.34 -7.85 8.34
C ASN A 209 -9.81 -7.47 8.68
N PRO A 210 -10.10 -6.24 9.19
CA PRO A 210 -11.44 -5.83 9.59
C PRO A 210 -12.32 -5.42 8.39
N LEU A 211 -11.81 -5.50 7.17
CA LEU A 211 -12.50 -5.07 5.97
C LEU A 211 -13.79 -5.85 5.72
N ARG A 212 -14.90 -5.14 5.62
CA ARG A 212 -16.19 -5.66 5.18
C ARG A 212 -16.19 -5.75 3.66
N VAL A 213 -16.39 -6.96 3.12
CA VAL A 213 -16.48 -7.18 1.67
C VAL A 213 -17.92 -7.48 1.31
N VAL A 214 -18.47 -6.71 0.37
CA VAL A 214 -19.90 -6.74 0.00
C VAL A 214 -20.04 -7.11 -1.47
N PRO A 215 -20.93 -8.01 -1.87
CA PRO A 215 -21.17 -8.30 -3.29
C PRO A 215 -21.89 -7.11 -3.97
N ALA A 216 -21.54 -6.83 -5.22
CA ALA A 216 -22.14 -5.77 -6.03
C ALA A 216 -23.56 -6.09 -6.55
N GLY A 217 -24.00 -7.35 -6.43
CA GLY A 217 -25.18 -7.89 -7.12
C GLY A 217 -24.88 -8.30 -8.57
N ASP A 218 -25.87 -8.83 -9.29
CA ASP A 218 -25.70 -9.29 -10.67
C ASP A 218 -25.53 -8.15 -11.68
N ALA A 219 -26.10 -6.98 -11.38
CA ALA A 219 -25.94 -5.75 -12.14
C ALA A 219 -25.65 -4.60 -11.18
N TRP A 220 -24.38 -4.23 -11.05
CA TRP A 220 -24.01 -3.12 -10.19
C TRP A 220 -24.42 -1.78 -10.78
N SER A 221 -25.04 -0.94 -9.95
CA SER A 221 -25.32 0.46 -10.26
C SER A 221 -24.81 1.38 -9.15
N PRO A 222 -24.20 2.53 -9.48
CA PRO A 222 -23.77 3.49 -8.46
C PRO A 222 -25.00 4.07 -7.73
N PRO A 223 -24.85 4.51 -6.47
CA PRO A 223 -25.90 5.26 -5.79
C PRO A 223 -26.31 6.51 -6.60
N PRO A 224 -27.59 6.92 -6.55
CA PRO A 224 -28.05 8.11 -7.25
C PRO A 224 -27.23 9.35 -6.88
N GLY A 225 -26.82 10.13 -7.88
CA GLY A 225 -26.02 11.34 -7.70
C GLY A 225 -24.54 11.10 -7.38
N SER A 226 -24.07 9.86 -7.36
CA SER A 226 -22.65 9.58 -7.16
C SER A 226 -21.78 10.00 -8.35
N ARG A 227 -20.59 10.54 -8.05
CA ARG A 227 -19.52 10.72 -9.04
C ARG A 227 -18.77 9.42 -9.20
N VAL A 228 -18.79 8.82 -10.39
CA VAL A 228 -18.05 7.58 -10.69
C VAL A 228 -16.73 7.91 -11.36
N VAL A 229 -15.62 7.43 -10.80
CA VAL A 229 -14.28 7.59 -11.38
C VAL A 229 -13.67 6.21 -11.60
N ILE A 230 -13.40 5.88 -12.85
CA ILE A 230 -12.84 4.60 -13.30
C ILE A 230 -11.34 4.77 -13.46
N CYS A 231 -10.56 3.96 -12.75
CA CYS A 231 -9.11 4.03 -12.80
C CYS A 231 -8.57 2.79 -13.53
N THR A 232 -7.94 3.01 -14.68
CA THR A 232 -7.38 1.95 -15.53
C THR A 232 -6.16 2.47 -16.29
N PRO A 233 -5.16 1.62 -16.62
CA PRO A 233 -4.02 2.04 -17.44
C PRO A 233 -4.45 2.55 -18.83
N ASP A 234 -5.52 1.99 -19.40
CA ASP A 234 -5.95 2.26 -20.79
C ASP A 234 -7.04 3.33 -20.90
N ALA A 235 -7.19 4.16 -19.86
CA ALA A 235 -8.20 5.21 -19.82
C ALA A 235 -7.81 6.39 -20.72
N ASP A 236 -8.78 6.87 -21.52
CA ASP A 236 -8.72 8.19 -22.14
C ASP A 236 -9.11 9.26 -21.12
N GLY A 237 -8.19 9.53 -20.18
CA GLY A 237 -8.40 10.48 -19.09
C GLY A 237 -7.09 11.08 -18.56
N PRO A 238 -7.17 12.11 -17.70
CA PRO A 238 -6.01 12.68 -17.04
C PRO A 238 -5.27 11.62 -16.19
N PRO A 239 -3.94 11.76 -16.02
CA PRO A 239 -3.19 10.85 -15.15
C PRO A 239 -3.71 10.93 -13.72
N LEU A 240 -3.73 9.80 -13.00
CA LEU A 240 -4.27 9.65 -11.64
C LEU A 240 -3.98 10.84 -10.73
N HIS A 241 -2.73 11.29 -10.69
CA HIS A 241 -2.29 12.34 -9.79
C HIS A 241 -2.95 13.71 -10.08
N ARG A 242 -3.49 13.94 -11.29
CA ARG A 242 -4.24 15.15 -11.69
C ARG A 242 -5.74 14.99 -11.57
N THR A 243 -6.24 13.79 -11.25
CA THR A 243 -7.66 13.53 -11.08
C THR A 243 -8.04 13.61 -9.61
N GLU A 244 -9.16 14.26 -9.31
CA GLU A 244 -9.72 14.21 -7.97
C GLU A 244 -10.35 12.83 -7.73
N LEU A 245 -9.70 12.00 -6.91
CA LEU A 245 -10.13 10.62 -6.62
C LEU A 245 -11.01 10.55 -5.37
N THR A 246 -11.11 11.64 -4.62
CA THR A 246 -11.78 11.71 -3.31
C THR A 246 -12.95 12.69 -3.35
N GLY A 247 -13.78 12.66 -2.31
CA GLY A 247 -14.95 13.53 -2.19
C GLY A 247 -16.19 12.76 -1.76
N ALA A 248 -17.08 13.44 -1.03
CA ALA A 248 -18.36 12.87 -0.64
C ALA A 248 -19.17 12.47 -1.88
N GLY A 249 -19.76 11.27 -1.86
CA GLY A 249 -20.53 10.75 -3.00
C GLY A 249 -19.67 10.24 -4.17
N THR A 250 -18.34 10.17 -4.03
CA THR A 250 -17.48 9.59 -5.07
C THR A 250 -17.42 8.06 -4.93
N VAL A 251 -17.47 7.36 -6.07
CA VAL A 251 -17.22 5.92 -6.19
C VAL A 251 -15.98 5.73 -7.07
N LEU A 252 -14.94 5.13 -6.49
CA LEU A 252 -13.78 4.64 -7.24
C LEU A 252 -14.07 3.24 -7.77
N VAL A 253 -13.88 3.05 -9.07
CA VAL A 253 -14.05 1.78 -9.75
C VAL A 253 -12.71 1.32 -10.32
N LEU A 254 -12.33 0.09 -9.99
CA LEU A 254 -11.12 -0.57 -10.44
C LEU A 254 -11.49 -1.80 -11.26
N PRO A 255 -11.59 -1.71 -12.60
CA PRO A 255 -11.89 -2.86 -13.45
C PRO A 255 -10.66 -3.74 -13.66
N ASP A 256 -10.86 -5.06 -13.67
CA ASP A 256 -9.83 -6.02 -14.07
C ASP A 256 -9.88 -6.29 -15.58
N GLY A 257 -9.07 -5.53 -16.31
CA GLY A 257 -8.94 -5.58 -17.76
C GLY A 257 -10.03 -4.81 -18.52
N HIS A 258 -10.08 -5.04 -19.83
CA HIS A 258 -11.03 -4.37 -20.72
C HIS A 258 -12.42 -5.02 -20.70
N GLY A 259 -13.43 -4.25 -21.12
CA GLY A 259 -14.78 -4.76 -21.38
C GLY A 259 -15.72 -4.75 -20.17
N TRP A 260 -15.29 -4.27 -19.00
CA TRP A 260 -16.22 -3.99 -17.91
C TRP A 260 -17.17 -2.84 -18.31
N GLN A 261 -18.46 -3.10 -18.24
CA GLN A 261 -19.50 -2.13 -18.62
C GLN A 261 -19.64 -1.08 -17.54
N HIS A 262 -19.40 0.18 -17.90
CA HIS A 262 -19.49 1.29 -16.97
C HIS A 262 -20.79 2.08 -17.12
N PRO A 263 -21.25 2.75 -16.05
CA PRO A 263 -22.39 3.65 -16.15
C PRO A 263 -22.10 4.83 -17.08
N PRO A 264 -23.13 5.40 -17.74
CA PRO A 264 -22.97 6.62 -18.53
C PRO A 264 -22.52 7.78 -17.64
N GLY A 265 -21.67 8.66 -18.19
CA GLY A 265 -21.15 9.83 -17.47
C GLY A 265 -20.04 9.52 -16.46
N ALA A 266 -19.52 8.28 -16.42
CA ALA A 266 -18.34 7.97 -15.63
C ALA A 266 -17.11 8.77 -16.10
N GLN A 267 -16.31 9.23 -15.15
CA GLN A 267 -15.03 9.89 -15.40
C GLN A 267 -13.92 8.85 -15.44
N PHE A 268 -12.84 9.15 -16.16
CA PHE A 268 -11.69 8.27 -16.28
C PHE A 268 -10.44 8.89 -15.66
N ALA A 269 -9.67 8.08 -14.96
CA ALA A 269 -8.35 8.43 -14.44
C ALA A 269 -7.33 7.41 -14.94
N ARG A 270 -6.31 7.90 -15.66
CA ARG A 270 -5.30 7.03 -16.26
C ARG A 270 -4.21 6.65 -15.26
N VAL A 271 -4.01 5.36 -15.05
CA VAL A 271 -2.85 4.83 -14.31
C VAL A 271 -1.64 4.84 -15.23
N ALA A 272 -0.98 6.00 -15.35
CA ALA A 272 0.15 6.18 -16.26
C ALA A 272 1.36 5.35 -15.79
N VAL A 273 1.72 4.32 -16.56
CA VAL A 273 2.92 3.51 -16.38
C VAL A 273 3.62 3.39 -17.73
N PRO A 274 4.96 3.51 -17.81
CA PRO A 274 5.67 3.61 -19.08
C PRO A 274 5.89 2.28 -19.82
N GLY A 275 5.71 1.15 -19.13
CA GLY A 275 5.86 -0.19 -19.68
C GLY A 275 4.51 -0.88 -19.86
N GLU A 276 4.45 -2.16 -19.45
CA GLU A 276 3.26 -2.99 -19.64
C GLU A 276 2.16 -2.72 -18.61
N ALA A 277 0.91 -2.97 -19.01
CA ALA A 277 -0.20 -3.01 -18.08
C ALA A 277 0.08 -4.08 -17.00
N GLY A 278 0.24 -3.62 -15.76
CA GLY A 278 0.55 -4.50 -14.64
C GLY A 278 -0.62 -5.37 -14.20
N ARG A 279 -0.35 -6.31 -13.30
CA ARG A 279 -1.41 -7.09 -12.66
C ARG A 279 -2.39 -6.21 -11.89
N TYR A 280 -3.62 -6.70 -11.79
CA TYR A 280 -4.73 -6.02 -11.15
C TYR A 280 -4.41 -5.52 -9.72
N ARG A 281 -3.73 -6.30 -8.88
CA ARG A 281 -3.35 -5.87 -7.53
C ARG A 281 -2.31 -4.75 -7.50
N LEU A 282 -1.44 -4.66 -8.51
CA LEU A 282 -0.40 -3.63 -8.60
C LEU A 282 -1.05 -2.29 -8.96
N LEU A 283 -1.89 -2.28 -10.00
CA LEU A 283 -2.69 -1.13 -10.40
C LEU A 283 -3.61 -0.67 -9.27
N THR A 284 -4.31 -1.61 -8.62
CA THR A 284 -5.17 -1.32 -7.46
C THR A 284 -4.37 -0.66 -6.33
N GLY A 285 -3.18 -1.18 -6.01
CA GLY A 285 -2.31 -0.58 -5.00
C GLY A 285 -1.94 0.86 -5.31
N ILE A 286 -1.56 1.15 -6.56
CA ILE A 286 -1.21 2.51 -7.02
C ILE A 286 -2.40 3.46 -6.86
N VAL A 287 -3.59 3.07 -7.33
CA VAL A 287 -4.79 3.91 -7.25
C VAL A 287 -5.17 4.19 -5.80
N LEU A 288 -5.17 3.16 -4.95
CA LEU A 288 -5.53 3.31 -3.54
C LEU A 288 -4.51 4.14 -2.77
N ALA A 289 -3.22 4.05 -3.10
CA ALA A 289 -2.18 4.90 -2.54
C ALA A 289 -2.40 6.37 -2.93
N GLU A 290 -2.71 6.65 -4.21
CA GLU A 290 -3.01 8.01 -4.68
C GLU A 290 -4.29 8.58 -4.04
N ALA A 291 -5.36 7.79 -3.94
CA ALA A 291 -6.56 8.21 -3.23
C ALA A 291 -6.27 8.45 -1.73
N ALA A 292 -5.49 7.59 -1.06
CA ALA A 292 -5.09 7.80 0.34
C ALA A 292 -4.19 9.04 0.53
N ARG A 293 -3.32 9.35 -0.45
CA ARG A 293 -2.52 10.57 -0.48
C ARG A 293 -3.41 11.81 -0.56
N GLN A 294 -4.45 11.78 -1.40
CA GLN A 294 -5.42 12.87 -1.56
C GLN A 294 -6.36 13.04 -0.36
N LEU A 295 -6.79 11.94 0.28
CA LEU A 295 -7.56 12.01 1.53
C LEU A 295 -6.74 12.66 2.64
N GLY A 296 -5.45 12.37 2.64
CA GLY A 296 -4.52 12.94 3.58
C GLY A 296 -4.48 12.23 4.92
N ILE A 297 -3.70 12.80 5.83
CA ILE A 297 -3.67 12.38 7.23
C ILE A 297 -4.57 13.27 8.07
N ARG A 298 -5.14 12.69 9.13
CA ARG A 298 -5.89 13.43 10.12
C ARG A 298 -4.97 14.48 10.75
N THR A 299 -5.31 15.76 10.61
CA THR A 299 -4.65 16.78 11.43
C THR A 299 -5.07 16.51 12.86
N THR A 300 -4.15 16.01 13.69
CA THR A 300 -4.25 16.25 15.11
C THR A 300 -4.21 17.77 15.24
N ALA A 301 -5.35 18.40 15.49
CA ALA A 301 -5.33 19.75 16.03
C ALA A 301 -4.34 19.67 17.19
N HIS A 302 -3.34 20.54 17.19
CA HIS A 302 -2.48 20.72 18.36
C HIS A 302 -3.44 21.06 19.48
N ARG A 303 -3.86 20.05 20.25
CA ARG A 303 -4.48 20.28 21.53
C ARG A 303 -3.34 20.97 22.27
N PRO A 304 -3.46 22.26 22.67
CA PRO A 304 -2.47 22.83 23.55
C PRO A 304 -2.25 21.80 24.65
N PRO A 305 -1.00 21.51 25.06
CA PRO A 305 -0.75 20.52 26.08
C PRO A 305 -1.76 20.80 27.18
N ARG A 306 -2.65 19.81 27.46
CA ARG A 306 -3.51 19.91 28.63
C ARG A 306 -2.54 20.27 29.72
N ARG A 307 -2.66 21.49 30.30
CA ARG A 307 -1.90 21.86 31.49
C ARG A 307 -2.09 20.65 32.39
N GLY A 308 -1.02 19.87 32.56
CA GLY A 308 -1.06 18.76 33.47
C GLY A 308 -1.55 19.34 34.78
N LEU A 309 -2.46 18.64 35.45
CA LEU A 309 -2.69 18.91 36.85
C LEU A 309 -1.29 19.00 37.47
N SER A 310 -0.95 20.18 37.99
CA SER A 310 0.33 20.32 38.67
C SER A 310 0.31 19.32 39.83
N TYR A 311 1.48 18.81 40.22
CA TYR A 311 1.61 17.98 41.41
C TYR A 311 0.85 18.59 42.62
N ARG A 312 0.82 19.93 42.69
CA ARG A 312 0.03 20.69 43.67
C ARG A 312 -1.49 20.51 43.54
N SER A 313 -2.06 20.53 42.33
CA SER A 313 -3.52 20.33 42.14
C SER A 313 -3.98 18.88 42.34
N VAL A 314 -3.07 17.91 42.30
CA VAL A 314 -3.36 16.52 42.68
C VAL A 314 -3.40 16.38 44.21
N LEU A 315 -2.49 17.05 44.92
CA LEU A 315 -2.46 17.04 46.38
C LEU A 315 -3.67 17.74 47.02
N ASP A 316 -4.16 18.83 46.40
CA ASP A 316 -5.35 19.53 46.88
C ASP A 316 -6.67 18.74 46.67
N GLN A 317 -6.66 17.67 45.87
CA GLN A 317 -7.82 16.79 45.67
C GLN A 317 -7.82 15.54 46.57
N THR A 318 -6.72 15.28 47.31
CA THR A 318 -6.56 14.08 48.15
C THR A 318 -6.93 14.27 49.63
N THR A 319 -7.58 15.37 50.03
CA THR A 319 -8.24 15.42 51.34
C THR A 319 -9.60 14.70 51.29
N SER A 320 -9.55 13.39 51.11
CA SER A 320 -10.65 12.47 51.39
C SER A 320 -10.10 11.40 52.34
N PRO A 321 -10.71 11.14 53.50
CA PRO A 321 -10.07 10.41 54.61
C PRO A 321 -9.89 8.89 54.40
N ASP A 322 -10.23 8.34 53.23
CA ASP A 322 -10.17 6.90 52.96
C ASP A 322 -9.23 6.58 51.79
N ILE A 323 -7.91 6.72 52.00
CA ILE A 323 -6.91 6.15 51.09
C ILE A 323 -5.88 5.36 51.91
N ASP A 324 -5.94 4.04 51.78
CA ASP A 324 -4.90 3.12 52.24
C ASP A 324 -3.61 3.38 51.45
N LEU A 325 -2.56 3.79 52.16
CA LEU A 325 -1.21 3.91 51.63
C LEU A 325 -0.51 2.55 51.73
N VAL A 326 -0.27 1.93 50.58
CA VAL A 326 0.59 0.74 50.44
C VAL A 326 1.95 1.05 51.06
N GLN A 327 2.33 0.27 52.07
CA GLN A 327 3.56 0.50 52.82
C GLN A 327 4.75 -0.06 52.06
N GLN A 328 5.88 0.63 52.16
CA GLN A 328 7.08 0.38 51.34
C GLN A 328 7.63 -1.06 51.46
N TRP A 329 7.29 -1.79 52.53
CA TRP A 329 7.68 -3.18 52.75
C TRP A 329 6.86 -4.19 51.93
N GLU A 330 5.65 -3.83 51.47
CA GLU A 330 4.77 -4.70 50.67
C GLU A 330 5.27 -4.87 49.22
N LEU A 331 6.13 -3.96 48.75
CA LEU A 331 6.75 -4.01 47.42
C LEU A 331 8.00 -4.90 47.35
N ALA A 332 8.52 -5.38 48.48
CA ALA A 332 9.77 -6.13 48.52
C ALA A 332 9.60 -7.66 48.32
N GLN A 333 8.38 -8.14 48.03
CA GLN A 333 8.07 -9.57 47.85
C GLN A 333 7.68 -9.97 46.42
N TYR A 334 7.94 -9.12 45.42
CA TYR A 334 7.79 -9.45 43.99
C TYR A 334 9.08 -9.26 43.21
#